data_AF-A0A7S3T0J3-F1
#
_entry.id   AF-A0A7S3T0J3-F1
#
_cell.length_a   1.000
_cell.length_b   1.000
_cell.length_c   1.000
_cell.angle_alpha   90.00
_cell.angle_beta   90.00
_cell.angle_gamma   90.00
#
_symmetry.space_group_name_H-M   'P 1'
#
loop_
_entity.id
_entity.type
_entity.pdbx_description
1 polymer ?
#
loop_
_entity_poly.entity_id
_entity_poly.type
_entity_poly.pdbx_seq_one_letter_code
_entity_poly.pdbx_strand_id
1 'polypeptide(L)'
;MHFPNNSTIDCYFADLSSGPPPPLQGGFSVGERLHYTGPSGIFTDVRLAHSARVKVAGPAASVFQLNVLLPGKESVMKPVSLDYLSRDPPPTLPGGLVLHEELYYNGTSTTTFMLSNFGEFEPQQLVYGQRGKVSGFADDQLADAVEMRFGSLRIDCRVDELSRTPPPLPGGYSIGDHIYFNGTSVYFDD
;
A
#
# COMPACT_ATOMS: atom_id res chain seq x y z
N MET A 1 -1.90 33.11 -23.62
CA MET A 1 -1.22 32.15 -24.53
C MET A 1 -2.19 31.02 -24.89
N HIS A 2 -2.16 30.48 -26.12
CA HIS A 2 -3.00 29.34 -26.52
C HIS A 2 -2.28 28.01 -26.23
N PHE A 3 -2.86 27.18 -25.37
CA PHE A 3 -2.37 25.83 -25.12
C PHE A 3 -3.07 24.80 -26.04
N PRO A 4 -2.47 23.60 -26.26
CA PRO A 4 -2.98 22.60 -27.21
C PRO A 4 -4.41 22.11 -26.96
N ASN A 5 -4.94 22.32 -25.76
CA ASN A 5 -6.31 22.02 -25.33
C ASN A 5 -7.28 23.21 -25.53
N ASN A 6 -6.91 24.22 -26.31
CA ASN A 6 -7.70 25.41 -26.60
C ASN A 6 -8.08 26.25 -25.36
N SER A 7 -7.32 26.11 -24.27
CA SER A 7 -7.44 27.00 -23.11
C SER A 7 -6.54 28.22 -23.26
N THR A 8 -7.09 29.37 -22.88
CA THR A 8 -6.37 30.64 -22.77
C THR A 8 -6.06 30.89 -21.30
N ILE A 9 -4.77 31.04 -21.00
CA ILE A 9 -4.29 31.46 -19.68
C ILE A 9 -3.55 32.78 -19.85
N ASP A 10 -3.90 33.74 -18.99
CA ASP A 10 -3.16 34.98 -18.82
C ASP A 10 -1.90 34.69 -18.00
N CYS A 11 -0.74 34.94 -18.60
CA CYS A 11 0.57 34.70 -18.02
C CYS A 11 1.47 35.89 -18.37
N TYR A 12 2.36 36.28 -17.45
CA TYR A 12 3.31 37.35 -17.74
C TYR A 12 4.38 36.85 -18.70
N PHE A 13 4.82 37.73 -19.58
CA PHE A 13 5.89 37.40 -20.54
C PHE A 13 7.18 36.97 -19.84
N ALA A 14 7.42 37.46 -18.62
CA ALA A 14 8.56 37.10 -17.78
C ALA A 14 8.53 35.63 -17.29
N ASP A 15 7.36 34.99 -17.29
CA ASP A 15 7.17 33.61 -16.82
C ASP A 15 7.32 32.58 -17.96
N LEU A 16 7.57 33.05 -19.18
CA LEU A 16 7.68 32.22 -20.38
C LEU A 16 9.15 31.98 -20.73
N SER A 17 9.51 30.70 -20.88
CA SER A 17 10.83 30.29 -21.37
C SER A 17 10.69 29.59 -22.71
N SER A 18 11.62 29.85 -23.64
CA SER A 18 11.76 29.12 -24.90
C SER A 18 12.51 27.79 -24.74
N GLY A 19 13.17 27.58 -23.61
CA GLY A 19 13.85 26.33 -23.27
C GLY A 19 12.96 25.41 -22.43
N PRO A 20 13.21 24.09 -22.43
CA PRO A 20 12.50 23.18 -21.53
C PRO A 20 12.70 23.63 -20.08
N PRO A 21 11.68 23.46 -19.21
CA PRO A 21 11.83 23.78 -17.80
C PRO A 21 13.01 23.00 -17.21
N PRO A 22 13.76 23.60 -16.27
CA PRO A 22 14.85 22.91 -15.61
C PRO A 22 14.34 21.63 -14.91
N PRO A 23 15.20 20.63 -14.72
CA PRO A 23 14.84 19.42 -13.98
C PRO A 23 14.28 19.79 -12.59
N LEU A 24 13.20 19.13 -12.21
CA LEU A 24 12.64 19.17 -10.88
C LEU A 24 13.57 18.49 -9.88
N GLN A 25 13.27 18.66 -8.60
CA GLN A 25 14.00 18.03 -7.51
C GLN A 25 14.10 16.51 -7.71
N GLY A 26 15.28 15.94 -7.43
CA GLY A 26 15.59 14.54 -7.76
C GLY A 26 16.02 14.32 -9.22
N GLY A 27 16.13 15.39 -10.02
CA GLY A 27 16.51 15.32 -11.43
C GLY A 27 15.39 14.78 -12.33
N PHE A 28 14.14 14.91 -11.88
CA PHE A 28 12.96 14.46 -12.62
C PHE A 28 12.45 15.55 -13.56
N SER A 29 11.79 15.17 -14.67
CA SER A 29 11.23 16.12 -15.63
C SER A 29 9.71 16.08 -15.64
N VAL A 30 9.05 17.22 -15.86
CA VAL A 30 7.60 17.25 -16.09
C VAL A 30 7.27 16.36 -17.30
N GLY A 31 6.29 15.48 -17.13
CA GLY A 31 5.87 14.51 -18.12
C GLY A 31 6.64 13.18 -18.10
N GLU A 32 7.70 13.06 -17.30
CA GLU A 32 8.42 11.81 -17.07
C GLU A 32 7.50 10.75 -16.43
N ARG A 33 7.66 9.50 -16.85
CA ARG A 33 6.90 8.36 -16.30
C ARG A 33 7.75 7.63 -15.29
N LEU A 34 7.23 7.47 -14.08
CA LEU A 34 7.89 6.82 -12.96
C LEU A 34 7.00 5.71 -12.43
N HIS A 35 7.61 4.80 -11.68
CA HIS A 35 6.93 3.79 -10.91
C HIS A 35 6.80 4.25 -9.46
N TYR A 36 5.58 4.16 -8.91
CA TYR A 36 5.34 4.36 -7.50
C TYR A 36 5.80 3.13 -6.71
N THR A 37 6.71 3.32 -5.76
CA THR A 37 7.31 2.24 -4.96
C THR A 37 6.86 2.25 -3.50
N GLY A 38 6.03 3.22 -3.09
CA GLY A 38 5.50 3.31 -1.73
C GLY A 38 4.35 2.35 -1.42
N PRO A 39 3.79 2.41 -0.20
CA PRO A 39 2.70 1.56 0.23
C PRO A 39 1.41 1.83 -0.55
N SER A 40 0.67 0.78 -0.91
CA SER A 40 -0.58 0.96 -1.66
C SER A 40 -1.66 1.53 -0.77
N GLY A 41 -2.32 2.59 -1.23
CA GLY A 41 -3.28 3.32 -0.43
C GLY A 41 -4.39 3.98 -1.24
N ILE A 42 -5.47 4.31 -0.55
CA ILE A 42 -6.47 5.26 -1.05
C ILE A 42 -6.03 6.64 -0.58
N PHE A 43 -5.59 7.48 -1.51
CA PHE A 43 -5.25 8.86 -1.25
C PHE A 43 -6.44 9.73 -1.62
N THR A 44 -7.20 10.12 -0.58
CA THR A 44 -8.37 11.03 -0.59
C THR A 44 -9.58 10.58 -1.41
N ASP A 45 -9.39 9.88 -2.54
CA ASP A 45 -10.41 9.49 -3.52
C ASP A 45 -9.83 8.65 -4.69
N VAL A 46 -8.50 8.47 -4.75
CA VAL A 46 -7.86 7.64 -5.77
C VAL A 46 -6.96 6.61 -5.11
N ARG A 47 -7.06 5.38 -5.63
CA ARG A 47 -6.18 4.28 -5.26
C ARG A 47 -4.87 4.42 -6.02
N LEU A 48 -3.77 4.64 -5.31
CA LEU A 48 -2.43 4.53 -5.86
C LEU A 48 -1.89 3.18 -5.41
N ALA A 49 -1.82 2.25 -6.35
CA ALA A 49 -1.22 0.95 -6.12
C ALA A 49 0.30 1.09 -6.20
N HIS A 50 1.01 0.36 -5.35
CA HIS A 50 2.43 0.08 -5.56
C HIS A 50 2.67 -0.45 -6.98
N SER A 51 3.83 -0.15 -7.55
CA SER A 51 4.21 -0.34 -8.96
C SER A 51 3.41 0.47 -9.99
N ALA A 52 2.41 1.28 -9.57
CA ALA A 52 1.63 2.08 -10.51
C ALA A 52 2.54 3.03 -11.30
N ARG A 53 2.31 3.08 -12.62
CA ARG A 53 2.95 4.05 -13.49
C ARG A 53 2.28 5.40 -13.32
N VAL A 54 3.02 6.36 -12.80
CA VAL A 54 2.58 7.74 -12.60
C VAL A 54 3.36 8.66 -13.53
N LYS A 55 2.77 9.81 -13.87
CA LYS A 55 3.41 10.81 -14.72
C LYS A 55 3.69 12.07 -13.92
N VAL A 56 4.91 12.57 -13.92
CA VAL A 56 5.27 13.80 -13.20
C VAL A 56 4.48 14.97 -13.78
N ALA A 57 3.69 15.66 -12.95
CA ALA A 57 2.95 16.87 -13.31
C ALA A 57 3.73 18.14 -12.99
N GLY A 58 4.57 18.11 -11.95
CA GLY A 58 5.30 19.29 -11.52
C GLY A 58 5.79 19.21 -10.08
N PRO A 59 6.35 20.32 -9.56
CA PRO A 59 6.74 20.42 -8.17
C PRO A 59 5.51 20.32 -7.25
N ALA A 60 5.70 19.74 -6.07
CA ALA A 60 4.72 19.82 -4.98
C ALA A 60 5.02 21.02 -4.06
N ALA A 61 4.14 21.28 -3.09
CA ALA A 61 4.38 22.30 -2.07
C ALA A 61 5.58 21.95 -1.16
N SER A 62 5.87 20.65 -0.98
CA SER A 62 7.03 20.16 -0.26
C SER A 62 8.17 19.84 -1.22
N VAL A 63 9.40 20.19 -0.84
CA VAL A 63 10.63 19.85 -1.57
C VAL A 63 10.82 18.34 -1.67
N PHE A 64 10.42 17.57 -0.67
CA PHE A 64 10.57 16.11 -0.70
C PHE A 64 9.49 15.41 -1.54
N GLN A 65 8.65 16.14 -2.27
CA GLN A 65 7.52 15.59 -2.98
C GLN A 65 7.41 16.13 -4.41
N LEU A 66 6.79 15.33 -5.27
CA LEU A 66 6.37 15.73 -6.61
C LEU A 66 4.87 15.56 -6.76
N ASN A 67 4.26 16.47 -7.52
CA ASN A 67 2.91 16.24 -8.00
C ASN A 67 2.98 15.27 -9.17
N VAL A 68 2.24 14.17 -9.06
CA VAL A 68 2.13 13.16 -10.12
C VAL A 68 0.68 12.97 -10.54
N LEU A 69 0.49 12.71 -11.83
CA LEU A 69 -0.76 12.28 -12.44
C LEU A 69 -0.89 10.77 -12.33
N LEU A 70 -2.07 10.36 -11.89
CA LEU A 70 -2.39 8.96 -11.68
C LEU A 70 -2.85 8.29 -12.98
N PRO A 71 -2.54 7.00 -13.17
CA PRO A 71 -2.96 6.26 -14.36
C PRO A 71 -4.49 6.21 -14.41
N GLY A 72 -5.07 6.54 -15.58
CA GLY A 72 -6.52 6.57 -15.78
C GLY A 72 -7.25 7.78 -15.16
N LYS A 73 -6.53 8.67 -14.47
CA LYS A 73 -7.05 9.94 -13.92
C LYS A 73 -6.05 11.07 -14.14
N GLU A 74 -5.81 11.41 -15.41
CA GLU A 74 -4.82 12.41 -15.83
C GLU A 74 -5.13 13.85 -15.40
N SER A 75 -6.29 14.10 -14.79
CA SER A 75 -6.67 15.38 -14.19
C SER A 75 -6.43 15.44 -12.67
N VAL A 76 -6.10 14.31 -12.02
CA VAL A 76 -5.89 14.25 -10.57
C VAL A 76 -4.39 14.25 -10.28
N MET A 77 -3.91 15.38 -9.77
CA MET A 77 -2.56 15.52 -9.25
C MET A 77 -2.53 15.11 -7.78
N LYS A 78 -1.57 14.27 -7.39
CA LYS A 78 -1.30 13.95 -5.98
C LYS A 78 0.16 14.21 -5.64
N PRO A 79 0.44 14.83 -4.49
CA PRO A 79 1.80 14.93 -3.98
C PRO A 79 2.27 13.55 -3.51
N VAL A 80 3.43 13.11 -4.00
CA VAL A 80 4.05 11.82 -3.68
C VAL A 80 5.50 12.06 -3.27
N SER A 81 5.96 11.39 -2.22
CA SER A 81 7.35 11.47 -1.76
C SER A 81 8.32 11.01 -2.84
N LEU A 82 9.46 11.70 -2.98
CA LEU A 82 10.54 11.32 -3.87
C LEU A 82 11.06 9.90 -3.57
N ASP A 83 11.08 9.50 -2.29
CA ASP A 83 11.53 8.17 -1.86
C ASP A 83 10.63 7.04 -2.38
N TYR A 84 9.41 7.37 -2.81
CA TYR A 84 8.44 6.42 -3.37
C TYR A 84 8.34 6.50 -4.89
N LEU A 85 9.30 7.12 -5.58
CA LEU A 85 9.33 7.26 -7.02
C LEU A 85 10.62 6.70 -7.59
N SER A 86 10.49 5.76 -8.53
CA SER A 86 11.64 5.16 -9.24
C SER A 86 11.44 5.20 -10.75
N ARG A 87 12.55 5.34 -11.49
CA ARG A 87 12.54 5.14 -12.96
C ARG A 87 12.41 3.67 -13.32
N ASP A 88 12.97 2.82 -12.48
CA ASP A 88 12.93 1.38 -12.64
C ASP A 88 11.65 0.83 -12.00
N PRO A 89 11.04 -0.22 -12.58
CA PRO A 89 9.94 -0.90 -11.94
C PRO A 89 10.39 -1.41 -10.55
N PRO A 90 9.55 -1.30 -9.51
CA PRO A 90 9.87 -1.91 -8.23
C PRO A 90 10.06 -3.42 -8.40
N PRO A 91 10.85 -4.05 -7.52
CA PRO A 91 10.91 -5.49 -7.44
C PRO A 91 9.49 -6.06 -7.32
N THR A 92 9.28 -7.27 -7.81
CA THR A 92 8.03 -8.00 -7.53
C THR A 92 7.92 -8.24 -6.03
N LEU A 93 6.71 -8.18 -5.48
CA LEU A 93 6.50 -8.53 -4.08
C LEU A 93 6.98 -9.98 -3.82
N PRO A 94 7.51 -10.26 -2.63
CA PRO A 94 7.90 -11.61 -2.23
C PRO A 94 6.79 -12.63 -2.50
N GLY A 95 7.17 -13.85 -2.89
CA GLY A 95 6.23 -14.94 -3.20
C GLY A 95 5.45 -14.78 -4.52
N GLY A 96 5.80 -13.79 -5.35
CA GLY A 96 5.04 -13.47 -6.56
C GLY A 96 3.63 -12.96 -6.26
N LEU A 97 3.43 -12.43 -5.05
CA LEU A 97 2.15 -11.88 -4.61
C LEU A 97 1.84 -10.60 -5.38
N VAL A 98 0.55 -10.37 -5.61
CA VAL A 98 0.07 -9.16 -6.27
C VAL A 98 -0.63 -8.28 -5.25
N LEU A 99 -0.51 -6.97 -5.43
CA LEU A 99 -1.22 -6.03 -4.60
C LEU A 99 -2.71 -6.29 -4.61
N HIS A 100 -3.28 -6.23 -3.41
CA HIS A 100 -4.69 -6.41 -3.16
C HIS A 100 -5.22 -7.80 -3.51
N GLU A 101 -4.31 -8.73 -3.81
CA GLU A 101 -4.60 -10.16 -3.75
C GLU A 101 -5.15 -10.47 -2.36
N GLU A 102 -6.27 -11.20 -2.35
CA GLU A 102 -6.89 -11.65 -1.12
C GLU A 102 -6.25 -12.97 -0.70
N LEU A 103 -5.71 -12.99 0.51
CA LEU A 103 -5.05 -14.15 1.10
C LEU A 103 -5.64 -14.42 2.47
N TYR A 104 -5.46 -15.64 2.93
CA TYR A 104 -5.82 -16.10 4.26
C TYR A 104 -4.57 -16.17 5.11
N TYR A 105 -4.65 -15.65 6.34
CA TYR A 105 -3.59 -15.81 7.32
C TYR A 105 -3.51 -17.27 7.76
N ASN A 106 -2.33 -17.87 7.66
CA ASN A 106 -2.01 -19.25 8.03
C ASN A 106 -0.94 -19.32 9.14
N GLY A 107 -0.51 -18.17 9.66
CA GLY A 107 0.37 -18.10 10.82
C GLY A 107 -0.35 -18.32 12.15
N THR A 108 0.38 -18.22 13.24
CA THR A 108 -0.16 -18.37 14.59
C THR A 108 -1.06 -17.19 14.94
N SER A 109 -2.31 -17.46 15.36
CA SER A 109 -3.22 -16.41 15.84
C SER A 109 -2.55 -15.56 16.92
N THR A 110 -2.57 -14.24 16.76
CA THR A 110 -1.91 -13.30 17.65
C THR A 110 -2.83 -12.14 18.01
N THR A 111 -2.60 -11.54 19.17
CA THR A 111 -3.27 -10.31 19.60
C THR A 111 -2.24 -9.21 19.69
N THR A 112 -2.41 -8.17 18.88
CA THR A 112 -1.59 -6.96 18.90
C THR A 112 -2.39 -5.82 19.50
N PHE A 113 -1.74 -4.96 20.27
CA PHE A 113 -2.35 -3.76 20.82
C PHE A 113 -1.98 -2.57 19.93
N MET A 114 -2.98 -1.96 19.30
CA MET A 114 -2.78 -0.79 18.43
C MET A 114 -3.31 0.46 19.12
N LEU A 115 -2.58 1.57 19.02
CA LEU A 115 -3.05 2.85 19.52
C LEU A 115 -4.27 3.28 18.69
N SER A 116 -5.41 3.44 19.35
CA SER A 116 -6.62 3.98 18.76
C SER A 116 -6.48 5.47 18.51
N ASN A 117 -7.40 6.02 17.72
CA ASN A 117 -7.48 7.47 17.46
C ASN A 117 -7.72 8.31 18.73
N PHE A 118 -8.09 7.67 19.85
CA PHE A 118 -8.34 8.32 21.14
C PHE A 118 -7.17 8.17 22.13
N GLY A 119 -6.05 7.56 21.70
CA GLY A 119 -4.86 7.36 22.54
C GLY A 119 -4.92 6.13 23.45
N GLU A 120 -5.97 5.32 23.36
CA GLU A 120 -6.11 4.06 24.09
C GLU A 120 -5.61 2.89 23.24
N PHE A 121 -4.92 1.92 23.84
CA PHE A 121 -4.47 0.72 23.15
C PHE A 121 -5.61 -0.30 23.07
N GLU A 122 -6.11 -0.54 21.86
CA GLU A 122 -7.16 -1.53 21.62
C GLU A 122 -6.56 -2.85 21.11
N PRO A 123 -6.98 -4.00 21.65
CA PRO A 123 -6.56 -5.30 21.14
C PRO A 123 -7.15 -5.53 19.75
N GLN A 124 -6.28 -5.69 18.76
CA GLN A 124 -6.64 -6.24 17.46
C GLN A 124 -6.14 -7.67 17.37
N GLN A 125 -7.08 -8.57 17.10
CA GLN A 125 -6.79 -9.98 16.89
C GLN A 125 -6.56 -10.25 15.41
N LEU A 126 -5.45 -10.91 15.12
CA LEU A 126 -5.21 -11.58 13.84
C LEU A 126 -5.42 -13.07 14.07
N VAL A 127 -6.44 -13.62 13.44
CA VAL A 127 -6.86 -15.02 13.66
C VAL A 127 -6.45 -15.89 12.48
N TYR A 128 -6.07 -17.13 12.76
CA TYR A 128 -5.89 -18.16 11.75
C TYR A 128 -7.10 -18.24 10.80
N GLY A 129 -6.83 -18.28 9.50
CA GLY A 129 -7.82 -18.25 8.43
C GLY A 129 -8.49 -16.89 8.22
N GLN A 130 -8.06 -15.82 8.89
CA GLN A 130 -8.60 -14.49 8.63
C GLN A 130 -8.22 -14.01 7.23
N ARG A 131 -9.20 -13.44 6.51
CA ARG A 131 -8.99 -12.94 5.15
C ARG A 131 -8.44 -11.51 5.19
N GLY A 132 -7.37 -11.27 4.44
CA GLY A 132 -6.73 -9.96 4.31
C GLY A 132 -6.36 -9.66 2.86
N LYS A 133 -5.82 -8.45 2.64
CA LYS A 133 -5.34 -7.98 1.33
C LYS A 133 -3.89 -7.57 1.42
N VAL A 134 -3.10 -7.94 0.42
CA VAL A 134 -1.74 -7.42 0.26
C VAL A 134 -1.79 -5.90 0.05
N SER A 135 -1.05 -5.13 0.86
CA SER A 135 -0.96 -3.67 0.74
C SER A 135 0.42 -3.18 0.27
N GLY A 136 1.47 -3.98 0.38
CA GLY A 136 2.78 -3.63 -0.17
C GLY A 136 3.91 -4.52 0.32
N PHE A 137 5.12 -3.98 0.23
CA PHE A 137 6.29 -4.54 0.90
C PHE A 137 6.15 -4.41 2.41
N ALA A 138 6.66 -5.40 3.12
CA ALA A 138 6.92 -5.27 4.55
C ALA A 138 7.98 -4.19 4.79
N ASP A 139 8.12 -3.75 6.05
CA ASP A 139 9.24 -2.89 6.41
C ASP A 139 10.60 -3.60 6.21
N ASP A 140 11.68 -2.81 6.23
CA ASP A 140 13.04 -3.24 5.84
C ASP A 140 13.63 -4.41 6.68
N GLN A 141 12.89 -4.99 7.64
CA GLN A 141 13.36 -6.08 8.49
C GLN A 141 13.01 -7.49 7.99
N LEU A 142 12.11 -7.63 7.00
CA LEU A 142 11.64 -8.94 6.53
C LEU A 142 11.59 -9.02 5.00
N ALA A 143 12.73 -9.39 4.38
CA ALA A 143 12.86 -9.48 2.92
C ALA A 143 11.89 -10.48 2.24
N ASP A 144 11.35 -11.44 3.00
CA ASP A 144 10.39 -12.47 2.57
C ASP A 144 8.96 -12.20 3.06
N ALA A 145 8.66 -10.98 3.51
CA ALA A 145 7.35 -10.59 3.97
C ALA A 145 6.70 -9.53 3.10
N VAL A 146 5.38 -9.43 3.26
CA VAL A 146 4.54 -8.40 2.66
C VAL A 146 3.68 -7.75 3.74
N GLU A 147 3.43 -6.46 3.59
CA GLU A 147 2.44 -5.79 4.42
C GLU A 147 1.05 -6.29 4.01
N MET A 148 0.32 -6.82 5.00
CA MET A 148 -1.04 -7.30 4.86
C MET A 148 -1.99 -6.39 5.62
N ARG A 149 -3.18 -6.20 5.04
CA ARG A 149 -4.27 -5.47 5.67
C ARG A 149 -5.44 -6.40 6.00
N PHE A 150 -5.74 -6.54 7.28
CA PHE A 150 -6.89 -7.26 7.81
C PHE A 150 -7.88 -6.27 8.44
N GLY A 151 -8.77 -5.70 7.62
CA GLY A 151 -9.67 -4.63 8.07
C GLY A 151 -8.91 -3.33 8.36
N SER A 152 -8.85 -2.93 9.64
CA SER A 152 -8.02 -1.80 10.12
C SER A 152 -6.61 -2.22 10.51
N LEU A 153 -6.36 -3.52 10.71
CA LEU A 153 -5.04 -4.02 11.06
C LEU A 153 -4.11 -3.94 9.85
N ARG A 154 -2.91 -3.41 10.05
CA ARG A 154 -1.78 -3.54 9.13
C ARG A 154 -0.67 -4.27 9.84
N ILE A 155 -0.15 -5.31 9.21
CA ILE A 155 0.87 -6.16 9.80
C ILE A 155 1.69 -6.81 8.69
N ASP A 156 2.98 -6.96 8.93
CA ASP A 156 3.86 -7.66 8.02
C ASP A 156 3.72 -9.16 8.24
N CYS A 157 3.41 -9.89 7.17
CA CYS A 157 3.28 -11.33 7.18
C CYS A 157 4.33 -11.92 6.26
N ARG A 158 5.00 -12.98 6.71
CA ARG A 158 5.85 -13.75 5.81
C ARG A 158 5.01 -14.46 4.76
N VAL A 159 5.59 -14.67 3.59
CA VAL A 159 4.89 -15.35 2.48
C VAL A 159 4.42 -16.76 2.87
N ASP A 160 5.16 -17.47 3.73
CA ASP A 160 4.80 -18.81 4.21
C ASP A 160 3.66 -18.82 5.25
N GLU A 161 3.36 -17.67 5.85
CA GLU A 161 2.21 -17.45 6.73
C GLU A 161 0.94 -17.06 5.96
N LEU A 162 0.98 -17.06 4.62
CA LEU A 162 -0.13 -16.66 3.77
C LEU A 162 -0.55 -17.79 2.84
N SER A 163 -1.86 -17.92 2.65
CA SER A 163 -2.44 -18.92 1.75
C SER A 163 -3.48 -18.31 0.81
N ARG A 164 -3.50 -18.77 -0.45
CA ARG A 164 -4.52 -18.38 -1.46
C ARG A 164 -5.87 -19.04 -1.22
N THR A 165 -5.88 -20.14 -0.50
CA THR A 165 -7.10 -20.87 -0.11
C THR A 165 -7.26 -20.84 1.41
N PRO A 166 -8.48 -20.93 1.93
CA PRO A 166 -8.70 -21.09 3.37
C PRO A 166 -7.83 -22.24 3.90
N PRO A 167 -6.98 -21.99 4.91
CA PRO A 167 -6.09 -23.02 5.39
C PRO A 167 -6.89 -24.03 6.24
N PRO A 168 -6.61 -25.34 6.12
CA PRO A 168 -7.41 -26.37 6.78
C PRO A 168 -7.12 -26.41 8.28
N LEU A 169 -8.15 -26.52 9.12
CA LEU A 169 -7.93 -26.80 10.53
C LEU A 169 -7.51 -28.27 10.71
N PRO A 170 -6.59 -28.55 11.65
CA PRO A 170 -6.25 -29.93 12.02
C PRO A 170 -7.50 -30.77 12.30
N GLY A 171 -7.52 -32.02 11.83
CA GLY A 171 -8.69 -32.89 12.01
C GLY A 171 -9.84 -32.65 11.02
N GLY A 172 -9.68 -31.75 10.04
CA GLY A 172 -10.67 -31.50 8.99
C GLY A 172 -11.81 -30.57 9.42
N TYR A 173 -11.66 -29.88 10.54
CA TYR A 173 -12.64 -28.92 11.02
C TYR A 173 -12.67 -27.65 10.15
N SER A 174 -13.78 -26.94 10.23
CA SER A 174 -13.99 -25.62 9.65
C SER A 174 -14.12 -24.55 10.74
N ILE A 175 -13.73 -23.32 10.42
CA ILE A 175 -13.96 -22.18 11.32
C ILE A 175 -15.46 -22.05 11.57
N GLY A 176 -15.85 -22.00 12.84
CA GLY A 176 -17.25 -21.94 13.26
C GLY A 176 -17.86 -23.30 13.64
N ASP A 177 -17.14 -24.40 13.47
CA ASP A 177 -17.60 -25.70 13.93
C ASP A 177 -17.76 -25.72 15.45
N HIS A 178 -18.89 -26.26 15.93
CA HIS A 178 -19.07 -26.59 17.33
C HIS A 178 -18.40 -27.92 17.63
N ILE A 179 -17.34 -27.88 18.44
CA ILE A 179 -16.62 -29.08 18.88
C ILE A 179 -16.83 -29.30 20.38
N TYR A 180 -16.87 -30.56 20.78
CA TYR A 180 -17.02 -30.98 22.17
C TYR A 180 -15.67 -31.43 22.71
N PHE A 181 -15.28 -30.89 23.88
CA PHE A 181 -14.10 -31.36 24.59
C PHE A 181 -14.39 -32.73 25.20
N ASN A 182 -13.68 -33.77 24.74
CA ASN A 182 -13.81 -35.15 25.22
C ASN A 182 -12.66 -35.56 26.18
N GLY A 183 -11.88 -34.59 26.68
CA GLY A 183 -10.82 -34.84 27.64
C GLY A 183 -11.31 -34.88 29.09
N THR A 184 -10.40 -35.22 30.00
CA THR A 184 -10.63 -35.10 31.44
C THR A 184 -10.75 -33.62 31.82
N SER A 185 -11.62 -33.30 32.79
CA SER A 185 -11.80 -31.92 33.27
C SER A 185 -10.47 -31.31 33.72
N VAL A 186 -10.16 -30.13 33.20
CA VAL A 186 -9.01 -29.31 33.61
C VAL A 186 -9.53 -28.03 34.24
N TYR A 187 -8.88 -27.60 35.32
CA TYR A 187 -9.12 -26.30 35.93
C TYR A 187 -8.03 -25.35 35.44
N PHE A 188 -8.42 -24.13 35.08
CA PHE A 188 -7.50 -23.04 34.78
C PHE A 188 -7.60 -22.07 35.96
N ASP A 189 -6.45 -21.76 36.58
CA ASP A 189 -6.38 -20.67 37.55
C ASP A 189 -6.43 -19.34 36.77
N ASP A 190 -7.29 -18.42 37.21
CA ASP A 190 -7.43 -17.06 36.65
C ASP A 190 -6.20 -16.17 36.94
#